data_AF-A0A955YTA3-F1
#
_entry.id   AF-A0A955YTA3-F1
#
_cell.length_a   1.000
_cell.length_b   1.000
_cell.length_c   1.000
_cell.angle_alpha   90.00
_cell.angle_beta   90.00
_cell.angle_gamma   90.00
#
_symmetry.space_group_name_H-M   'P 1'
#
loop_
_entity.id
_entity.type
_entity.pdbx_description
1 polymer ?
#
loop_
_entity_poly.entity_id
_entity_poly.type
_entity_poly.pdbx_seq_one_letter_code
_entity_poly.pdbx_strand_id
1 'polypeptide(L)'
;VFFRTDEMVGRVDGATVDRDGNYWCAMIHDGSVCCFTPDGKLERRIELPVKHPTMCSFGGDGLDVLYVVTGRRFLDDAGRAGQPLAGSLFAITDTGAEGLAEPFFAGK
;
A
#
# COMPACT_ATOMS: atom_id res chain seq x y z
N VAL A 1 -0.87 -8.03 -20.27
CA VAL A 1 -0.86 -8.25 -18.80
C VAL A 1 -0.04 -7.12 -18.21
N PHE A 2 -0.54 -6.41 -17.20
CA PHE A 2 0.17 -5.29 -16.56
C PHE A 2 1.32 -5.82 -15.68
N PHE A 3 1.03 -6.51 -14.58
CA PHE A 3 1.99 -7.36 -13.87
C PHE A 3 1.30 -8.62 -13.33
N ARG A 4 2.10 -9.56 -12.82
CA ARG A 4 1.65 -10.83 -12.23
C ARG A 4 2.20 -10.96 -10.82
N THR A 5 1.39 -11.54 -9.93
CA THR A 5 1.77 -11.80 -8.52
C THR A 5 1.91 -13.27 -8.21
N ASP A 6 1.79 -14.16 -9.22
CA ASP A 6 1.85 -15.62 -9.04
C ASP A 6 3.16 -16.08 -8.37
N GLU A 7 4.24 -15.33 -8.55
CA GLU A 7 5.57 -15.59 -7.98
C GLU A 7 5.90 -14.74 -6.74
N MET A 8 4.92 -13.98 -6.24
CA MET A 8 5.08 -13.13 -5.05
C MET A 8 4.43 -13.80 -3.82
N VAL A 9 4.97 -13.52 -2.63
CA VAL A 9 4.46 -14.09 -1.36
C VAL A 9 3.04 -13.60 -1.04
N GLY A 10 2.73 -12.36 -1.41
CA GLY A 10 1.47 -11.70 -1.11
C GLY A 10 0.66 -11.39 -2.36
N ARG A 11 -0.50 -10.78 -2.12
CA ARG A 11 -1.42 -10.37 -3.18
C ARG A 11 -1.69 -8.89 -3.07
N VAL A 12 -2.07 -8.29 -4.20
CA VAL A 12 -2.63 -6.94 -4.22
C VAL A 12 -3.95 -6.95 -3.43
N ASP A 13 -4.07 -6.02 -2.50
CA ASP A 13 -5.34 -5.65 -1.85
C ASP A 13 -5.76 -4.28 -2.39
N GLY A 14 -5.74 -3.23 -1.58
CA GLY A 14 -5.97 -1.85 -2.01
C GLY A 14 -4.77 -1.19 -2.69
N ALA A 15 -5.07 -0.27 -3.61
CA ALA A 15 -4.09 0.47 -4.38
C ALA A 15 -4.50 1.92 -4.69
N THR A 16 -3.52 2.74 -5.07
CA THR A 16 -3.67 4.10 -5.59
C THR A 16 -2.69 4.31 -6.74
N VAL A 17 -2.74 5.48 -7.39
CA VAL A 17 -1.78 5.89 -8.43
C VAL A 17 -1.15 7.22 -8.07
N ASP A 18 0.12 7.39 -8.43
CA ASP A 18 0.80 8.68 -8.31
C ASP A 18 0.66 9.53 -9.58
N ARG A 19 1.19 10.75 -9.54
CA ARG A 19 1.12 11.74 -10.61
C ARG A 19 1.84 11.32 -11.89
N ASP A 20 2.83 10.43 -11.78
CA ASP A 20 3.56 9.87 -12.92
C ASP A 20 2.88 8.62 -13.50
N GLY A 21 1.75 8.21 -12.91
CA GLY A 21 0.98 7.05 -13.33
C GLY A 21 1.52 5.73 -12.80
N ASN A 22 2.43 5.75 -11.82
CA ASN A 22 2.85 4.52 -11.17
C ASN A 22 1.75 4.00 -10.25
N TYR A 23 1.60 2.68 -10.22
CA TYR A 23 0.60 1.96 -9.45
C TYR A 23 1.18 1.53 -8.11
N TRP A 24 0.65 2.08 -7.01
CA TRP A 24 1.06 1.77 -5.65
C TRP A 24 0.04 0.85 -5.00
N CYS A 25 0.46 -0.30 -4.48
CA CYS A 25 -0.46 -1.27 -3.87
C CYS A 25 0.07 -1.88 -2.58
N ALA A 26 -0.85 -2.05 -1.63
CA ALA A 26 -0.63 -2.87 -0.45
C ALA A 26 -0.54 -4.35 -0.84
N MET A 27 0.55 -5.01 -0.43
CA MET A 27 0.79 -6.43 -0.65
C MET A 27 0.41 -7.21 0.62
N ILE A 28 -0.86 -7.60 0.72
CA ILE A 28 -1.36 -8.37 1.87
C ILE A 28 -0.67 -9.73 1.93
N HIS A 29 -0.36 -10.19 3.15
CA HIS A 29 0.41 -11.40 3.49
C HIS A 29 1.92 -11.31 3.23
N ASP A 30 2.37 -10.36 2.41
CA ASP A 30 3.79 -10.09 2.18
C ASP A 30 4.35 -9.06 3.16
N GLY A 31 3.51 -8.12 3.62
CA GLY A 31 3.92 -7.09 4.57
C GLY A 31 4.66 -5.94 3.92
N SER A 32 4.29 -5.59 2.69
CA SER A 32 4.92 -4.49 1.96
C SER A 32 3.91 -3.63 1.21
N VAL A 33 4.37 -2.48 0.75
CA VAL A 33 3.75 -1.72 -0.33
C VAL A 33 4.68 -1.77 -1.54
N CYS A 34 4.15 -2.08 -2.71
CA CYS A 34 4.88 -2.08 -3.96
C CYS A 34 4.43 -0.93 -4.85
N CYS A 35 5.37 -0.37 -5.61
CA CYS A 35 5.13 0.59 -6.68
C CYS A 35 5.54 -0.03 -8.00
N PHE A 36 4.63 -0.02 -8.97
CA PHE A 36 4.87 -0.50 -10.32
C PHE A 36 4.76 0.64 -11.33
N THR A 37 5.70 0.72 -12.25
CA THR A 37 5.67 1.69 -13.36
C THR A 37 4.45 1.50 -14.27
N PRO A 38 4.11 2.46 -15.14
CA PRO A 38 3.02 2.32 -16.11
C PRO A 38 3.19 1.16 -17.11
N ASP A 39 4.39 0.63 -17.30
CA ASP A 39 4.67 -0.59 -18.08
C ASP A 39 4.69 -1.87 -17.24
N GLY A 40 4.33 -1.79 -15.95
CA GLY A 40 4.13 -2.93 -15.06
C GLY A 40 5.40 -3.48 -14.42
N LYS A 41 6.50 -2.74 -14.44
CA LYS A 41 7.75 -3.14 -13.78
C LYS A 41 7.73 -2.73 -12.31
N LEU A 42 8.23 -3.59 -11.44
CA LEU A 42 8.41 -3.25 -10.03
C LEU A 42 9.51 -2.19 -9.91
N GLU A 43 9.13 -0.97 -9.54
CA GLU A 43 10.05 0.15 -9.30
C GLU A 43 10.50 0.17 -7.84
N ARG A 44 9.56 -0.07 -6.92
CA ARG A 44 9.84 0.01 -5.48
C ARG A 44 9.07 -1.04 -4.70
N ARG A 45 9.69 -1.49 -3.61
CA ARG A 45 9.06 -2.28 -2.54
C ARG A 45 9.46 -1.68 -1.20
N ILE A 46 8.47 -1.34 -0.37
CA ILE A 46 8.64 -0.77 0.97
C ILE A 46 8.13 -1.78 1.98
N GLU A 47 9.01 -2.33 2.79
CA GLU A 47 8.64 -3.28 3.85
C GLU A 47 8.01 -2.57 5.04
N LEU A 48 6.99 -3.20 5.63
CA LEU A 48 6.29 -2.72 6.80
C LEU A 48 6.46 -3.71 7.96
N PRO A 49 6.45 -3.23 9.22
CA PRO A 49 6.56 -4.10 10.40
C PRO A 49 5.26 -4.86 10.71
N VAL A 50 4.46 -5.18 9.70
CA VAL A 50 3.16 -5.86 9.78
C VAL A 50 2.92 -6.69 8.52
N LYS A 51 2.25 -7.83 8.67
CA LYS A 51 2.04 -8.79 7.58
C LYS A 51 0.86 -8.46 6.67
N HIS A 52 -0.06 -7.62 7.10
CA HIS A 52 -1.31 -7.36 6.37
C HIS A 52 -1.57 -5.87 6.16
N PRO A 53 -0.78 -5.17 5.34
CA PRO A 53 -1.25 -3.93 4.73
C PRO A 53 -2.44 -4.24 3.82
N THR A 54 -3.43 -3.34 3.81
CA THR A 54 -4.74 -3.58 3.16
C THR A 54 -5.13 -2.49 2.17
N MET A 55 -4.73 -1.24 2.36
CA MET A 55 -4.98 -0.15 1.42
C MET A 55 -3.90 0.91 1.61
N CYS A 56 -3.57 1.61 0.52
CA CYS A 56 -2.73 2.81 0.56
C CYS A 56 -3.36 3.96 -0.24
N SER A 57 -3.11 5.19 0.18
CA SER A 57 -3.51 6.41 -0.53
C SER A 57 -2.55 7.54 -0.18
N PHE A 58 -2.31 8.43 -1.14
CA PHE A 58 -1.49 9.63 -0.91
C PHE A 58 -2.30 10.71 -0.19
N GLY A 59 -1.63 11.43 0.71
CA GLY A 59 -2.20 12.54 1.47
C GLY A 59 -1.12 13.50 1.95
N GLY A 60 -1.46 14.32 2.95
CA GLY A 60 -0.65 15.47 3.32
C GLY A 60 -0.90 16.66 2.38
N ASP A 61 -0.45 17.84 2.78
CA ASP A 61 -0.74 19.08 2.05
C ASP A 61 -0.15 19.07 0.63
N GLY A 62 0.97 18.37 0.42
CA GLY A 62 1.64 18.18 -0.87
C GLY A 62 1.26 16.89 -1.60
N LEU A 63 0.36 16.05 -1.04
CA LEU A 63 0.10 14.69 -1.52
C LEU A 63 1.36 13.81 -1.59
N ASP A 64 2.37 14.07 -0.76
CA ASP A 64 3.69 13.41 -0.75
C ASP A 64 3.85 12.39 0.39
N VAL A 65 2.79 12.17 1.18
CA VAL A 65 2.75 11.17 2.26
C VAL A 65 1.90 9.99 1.83
N LEU A 66 2.48 8.80 1.77
CA LEU A 66 1.74 7.58 1.50
C LEU A 66 1.20 6.99 2.80
N TYR A 67 -0.11 7.14 3.01
CA TYR A 67 -0.81 6.54 4.15
C TYR A 67 -1.17 5.09 3.85
N VAL A 68 -0.94 4.19 4.81
CA VAL A 68 -1.19 2.75 4.65
C VAL A 68 -1.96 2.22 5.85
N VAL A 69 -3.19 1.73 5.60
CA VAL A 69 -3.99 1.05 6.63
C VAL A 69 -3.72 -0.44 6.60
N THR A 70 -3.68 -1.04 7.79
CA THR A 70 -3.33 -2.45 7.98
C THR A 70 -4.40 -3.19 8.75
N GLY A 71 -4.41 -4.51 8.64
CA GLY A 71 -5.38 -5.40 9.27
C GLY A 71 -4.73 -6.37 10.26
N ARG A 72 -5.54 -6.83 11.22
CA ARG A 72 -5.16 -7.91 12.17
C ARG A 72 -6.03 -9.16 12.05
N ARG A 73 -7.00 -9.15 11.12
CA ARG A 73 -8.04 -10.19 10.99
C ARG A 73 -7.49 -11.59 10.73
N PHE A 74 -6.37 -11.69 10.01
CA PHE A 74 -5.75 -12.96 9.62
C PHE A 74 -4.65 -13.44 10.57
N LEU A 75 -4.38 -12.69 11.64
CA LEU A 75 -3.42 -13.10 12.67
C LEU A 75 -4.13 -13.93 13.73
N ASP A 76 -3.43 -14.92 14.29
CA ASP A 76 -3.80 -15.57 15.54
C ASP A 76 -3.28 -14.76 16.74
N ASP A 77 -3.46 -15.26 17.96
CA ASP A 77 -3.01 -14.55 19.18
C ASP A 77 -1.50 -14.34 19.21
N ALA A 78 -0.72 -15.36 18.82
CA ALA A 78 0.73 -15.27 18.75
C ALA A 78 1.18 -14.24 17.69
N GLY A 79 0.55 -14.25 16.51
CA GLY A 79 0.81 -13.31 15.44
C GLY A 79 0.48 -11.87 15.83
N ARG A 80 -0.64 -11.65 16.55
CA ARG A 80 -0.99 -10.34 17.12
C ARG A 80 0.04 -9.86 18.15
N ALA A 81 0.49 -10.75 19.03
CA ALA A 81 1.51 -10.42 20.03
C ALA A 81 2.87 -10.09 19.39
N GLY A 82 3.25 -10.81 18.33
CA GLY A 82 4.49 -10.58 17.59
C GLY A 82 4.46 -9.39 16.61
N GLN A 83 3.28 -8.85 16.31
CA GLN A 83 3.09 -7.70 15.40
C GLN A 83 2.23 -6.63 16.09
N PRO A 84 2.76 -5.93 17.10
CA PRO A 84 1.99 -4.99 17.91
C PRO A 84 1.40 -3.82 17.10
N LEU A 85 1.94 -3.54 15.90
CA LEU A 85 1.44 -2.51 15.00
C LEU A 85 0.39 -3.03 13.99
N ALA A 86 0.05 -4.32 14.00
CA ALA A 86 -0.96 -4.86 13.10
C ALA A 86 -2.34 -4.27 13.40
N GLY A 87 -2.95 -3.62 12.40
CA GLY A 87 -4.18 -2.85 12.56
C GLY A 87 -3.97 -1.33 12.65
N SER A 88 -2.71 -0.87 12.72
CA SER A 88 -2.37 0.55 12.74
C SER A 88 -2.43 1.19 11.35
N LEU A 89 -2.48 2.53 11.36
CA LEU A 89 -2.20 3.38 10.20
C LEU A 89 -0.72 3.76 10.20
N PHE A 90 -0.06 3.62 9.05
CA PHE A 90 1.30 4.10 8.81
C PHE A 90 1.26 5.33 7.90
N ALA A 91 2.20 6.25 8.12
CA ALA A 91 2.49 7.37 7.23
C ALA A 91 3.93 7.23 6.74
N ILE A 92 4.11 7.10 5.42
CA ILE A 92 5.41 6.91 4.80
C ILE A 92 5.75 8.19 4.03
N THR A 93 6.77 8.90 4.51
CA THR A 93 7.31 10.11 3.88
C THR A 93 8.49 9.75 2.98
N ASP A 94 9.01 10.73 2.25
CA ASP A 94 10.25 10.60 1.46
C ASP A 94 10.19 9.47 0.42
N THR A 95 8.98 9.19 -0.07
CA THR A 95 8.76 8.24 -1.17
C THR A 95 9.33 8.80 -2.48
N GLY A 96 9.42 10.12 -2.61
CA GLY A 96 9.79 10.80 -3.86
C GLY A 96 8.67 10.78 -4.90
N ALA A 97 7.45 10.38 -4.51
CA ALA A 97 6.27 10.38 -5.35
C ALA A 97 5.21 11.33 -4.79
N GLU A 98 4.43 11.93 -5.67
CA GLU A 98 3.28 12.77 -5.34
C GLU A 98 1.99 12.10 -5.84
N GLY A 99 0.97 12.07 -5.00
CA GLY A 99 -0.34 11.56 -5.35
C GLY A 99 -1.17 12.46 -6.24
N LEU A 100 -2.41 12.01 -6.47
CA LEU A 100 -3.47 12.77 -7.12
C LEU A 100 -4.57 13.10 -6.12
N ALA A 101 -5.26 14.22 -6.33
CA ALA A 101 -6.43 14.56 -5.52
C ALA A 101 -7.56 13.56 -5.80
N GLU A 102 -8.03 12.88 -4.75
CA GLU A 102 -9.13 11.93 -4.86
C GLU A 102 -10.44 12.66 -5.20
N PRO A 103 -11.25 12.14 -6.15
CA PRO A 103 -12.52 12.75 -6.49
C PRO A 103 -13.55 12.54 -5.39
N PHE A 104 -14.29 13.59 -5.05
CA PHE A 104 -15.47 13.43 -4.20
C PHE A 104 -16.60 12.73 -4.97
N PHE A 105 -17.35 11.90 -4.27
CA PHE A 105 -18.59 11.34 -4.80
C PHE A 105 -19.54 12.47 -5.21
N ALA A 106 -19.92 12.51 -6.48
CA ALA A 106 -20.69 13.62 -7.04
C ALA A 106 -22.20 13.58 -6.72
N GLY A 107 -22.69 12.50 -6.11
CA GLY A 107 -24.12 12.28 -5.90
C GLY A 107 -24.87 11.93 -7.19
N LYS A 108 -25.82 10.99 -7.09
CA LYS A 108 -27.02 10.90 -7.94
C LYS A 108 -28.13 10.32 -7.10
#